data_AF-A0A660KLD4-F1
#
_entry.id   AF-A0A660KLD4-F1
#
_cell.length_a   1.000
_cell.length_b   1.000
_cell.length_c   1.000
_cell.angle_alpha   90.00
_cell.angle_beta   90.00
_cell.angle_gamma   90.00
#
_symmetry.space_group_name_H-M   'P 1'
#
loop_
_entity.id
_entity.type
_entity.pdbx_description
1 polymer ?
#
loop_
_entity_poly.entity_id
_entity_poly.type
_entity_poly.pdbx_seq_one_letter_code
_entity_poly.pdbx_strand_id
1 'polypeptide(L)'
;MGVAIYSFEGVGMVLPLESEMKDKDKFGKVLALTMAFISLMYEIVERRFWGGTYCLWLRWLLVFFVSLVALSVPNFADFLSLVGSGVCCALGLVLPPLFHFLVFKDEMGWKGWSLDVGIGVLGIVLGVSGTWYALLEIFFANA
;
A
#
# COMPACT_ATOMS: atom_id res chain seq x y z
N MET A 1 -12.91 2.67 -6.67
CA MET A 1 -12.12 3.80 -6.16
C MET A 1 -10.73 3.38 -5.70
N GLY A 2 -10.60 2.34 -4.86
CA GLY A 2 -9.29 1.89 -4.35
C GLY A 2 -8.32 1.43 -5.43
N VAL A 3 -8.79 0.79 -6.52
CA VAL A 3 -7.93 0.41 -7.66
C VAL A 3 -7.25 1.63 -8.28
N ALA A 4 -7.98 2.72 -8.47
CA ALA A 4 -7.43 3.95 -9.04
C ALA A 4 -6.37 4.58 -8.11
N ILE A 5 -6.62 4.56 -6.79
CA ILE A 5 -5.67 5.06 -5.78
C ILE A 5 -4.40 4.21 -5.78
N TYR A 6 -4.55 2.88 -5.78
CA TYR A 6 -3.44 1.93 -5.84
C TYR A 6 -2.60 2.10 -7.11
N SER A 7 -3.25 2.22 -8.28
CA SER A 7 -2.54 2.48 -9.53
C SER A 7 -1.83 3.83 -9.54
N PHE A 8 -2.45 4.88 -8.98
CA PHE A 8 -1.83 6.20 -8.92
C PHE A 8 -0.60 6.22 -8.01
N GLU A 9 -0.65 5.53 -6.87
CA GLU A 9 0.48 5.40 -5.95
C GLU A 9 1.65 4.65 -6.60
N GLY A 10 1.37 3.53 -7.28
CA GLY A 10 2.38 2.80 -8.05
C GLY A 10 2.99 3.64 -9.18
N VAL A 11 2.17 4.28 -10.01
CA VAL A 11 2.63 5.13 -11.12
C VAL A 11 3.44 6.34 -10.61
N GLY A 12 3.03 6.92 -9.48
CA GLY A 12 3.70 8.06 -8.85
C GLY A 12 5.13 7.76 -8.42
N MET A 13 5.45 6.51 -8.07
CA MET A 13 6.81 6.07 -7.76
C MET A 13 7.61 5.66 -9.00
N VAL A 14 6.94 5.10 -10.01
CA VAL A 14 7.57 4.59 -11.23
C VAL A 14 8.08 5.71 -12.13
N LEU A 15 7.32 6.81 -12.29
CA LEU A 15 7.68 7.90 -13.19
C LEU A 15 8.98 8.63 -12.81
N PRO A 16 9.22 9.00 -11.53
CA PRO A 16 10.50 9.55 -11.11
C PRO A 16 11.65 8.57 -11.33
N LEU A 17 11.45 7.28 -11.08
CA LEU A 17 12.49 6.27 -11.32
C LEU A 17 12.85 6.15 -12.81
N GLU A 18 11.86 6.20 -13.70
CA GLU A 18 12.09 6.20 -15.15
C GLU A 18 12.81 7.48 -15.61
N SER A 19 12.50 8.65 -15.03
CA SER A 19 13.18 9.90 -15.38
C SER A 19 14.64 9.96 -14.93
N GLU A 20 14.95 9.34 -13.79
CA GLU A 20 16.31 9.30 -13.25
C GLU A 20 17.20 8.25 -13.95
N MET A 21 16.65 7.38 -14.79
CA MET A 21 17.44 6.40 -15.51
C MET A 21 18.10 6.97 -16.78
N LYS A 22 19.37 6.61 -16.94
CA LYS A 22 20.19 6.96 -18.12
C LYS A 22 19.70 6.35 -19.44
N ASP A 23 19.03 5.20 -19.39
CA ASP A 23 18.61 4.40 -20.56
C ASP A 23 17.15 3.93 -20.36
N LYS A 24 16.19 4.65 -20.95
CA LYS A 24 14.75 4.41 -20.70
C LYS A 24 14.24 3.10 -21.29
N ASP A 25 14.75 2.70 -22.46
CA ASP A 25 14.36 1.45 -23.14
C ASP A 25 14.64 0.18 -22.32
N LYS A 26 15.52 0.26 -21.32
CA LYS A 26 15.88 -0.88 -20.46
C LYS A 26 15.06 -0.92 -19.15
N PHE A 27 14.16 0.03 -18.92
CA PHE A 27 13.47 0.19 -17.64
C PHE A 27 12.74 -1.06 -17.18
N GLY A 28 11.87 -1.62 -18.03
CA GLY A 28 11.10 -2.81 -17.67
C GLY A 28 12.00 -4.00 -17.32
N LYS A 29 13.13 -4.15 -18.02
CA LYS A 29 14.09 -5.23 -17.76
C LYS A 29 14.85 -5.01 -16.45
N VAL A 30 15.26 -3.77 -16.17
CA VAL A 30 15.88 -3.40 -14.89
C VAL A 30 14.90 -3.63 -13.75
N LEU A 31 13.67 -3.12 -13.85
CA LEU A 31 12.62 -3.27 -12.84
C LEU A 31 12.34 -4.75 -12.54
N ALA A 32 12.16 -5.59 -13.57
CA ALA A 32 11.96 -7.02 -13.39
C ALA A 32 13.15 -7.71 -12.70
N LEU A 33 14.38 -7.32 -13.07
CA LEU A 33 15.60 -7.83 -12.44
C LEU A 33 15.69 -7.41 -10.97
N THR A 34 15.34 -6.15 -10.65
CA THR A 34 15.33 -5.65 -9.27
C THR A 34 14.27 -6.35 -8.43
N MET A 35 13.06 -6.55 -8.97
CA MET A 35 11.98 -7.30 -8.28
C MET A 35 12.38 -8.74 -8.00
N ALA A 36 13.01 -9.42 -8.98
CA ALA A 36 13.52 -10.78 -8.80
C ALA A 36 14.65 -10.83 -7.74
N PHE A 37 15.58 -9.86 -7.79
CA PHE A 37 16.67 -9.76 -6.83
C PHE A 37 16.15 -9.52 -5.40
N ILE A 38 15.22 -8.59 -5.20
CA ILE A 38 14.62 -8.31 -3.89
C ILE A 38 13.90 -9.54 -3.34
N SER A 39 13.10 -10.22 -4.17
CA SER A 39 12.39 -11.44 -3.77
C SER A 39 13.35 -12.53 -3.29
N LEU A 40 14.40 -12.78 -4.08
CA LEU A 40 15.46 -13.74 -3.73
C LEU A 40 16.18 -13.33 -2.44
N MET A 41 16.52 -12.05 -2.30
CA MET A 41 17.20 -11.55 -1.12
C MET A 41 16.34 -11.72 0.13
N TYR A 42 15.03 -11.43 0.04
CA TYR A 42 14.10 -11.60 1.15
C TYR A 42 13.98 -13.07 1.57
N GLU A 43 13.86 -14.00 0.60
CA GLU A 43 13.84 -15.43 0.88
C GLU A 43 15.16 -15.93 1.49
N ILE A 44 16.32 -15.45 1.00
CA ILE A 44 17.63 -15.83 1.53
C ILE A 44 17.84 -15.27 2.94
N VAL A 45 17.51 -14.00 3.17
CA VAL A 45 17.62 -13.35 4.49
C VAL A 45 16.72 -14.08 5.47
N GLU A 46 15.48 -14.35 5.10
CA GLU A 46 14.56 -15.12 5.93
C GLU A 46 15.11 -16.52 6.25
N ARG A 47 15.63 -17.25 5.26
CA ARG A 47 16.25 -18.56 5.50
C ARG A 47 17.53 -18.48 6.34
N ARG A 48 18.30 -17.39 6.25
CA ARG A 48 19.57 -17.20 6.96
C ARG A 48 19.37 -16.76 8.41
N PHE A 49 18.31 -15.99 8.71
CA PHE A 49 18.04 -15.44 10.04
C PHE A 49 17.24 -16.39 10.95
N TRP A 50 17.02 -17.65 10.55
CA TRP A 50 16.14 -18.55 11.30
C TRP A 50 16.82 -19.28 12.47
N GLY A 51 16.62 -18.72 13.67
CA GLY A 51 16.79 -19.39 14.96
C GLY A 51 15.57 -19.27 15.89
N GLY A 52 14.43 -18.74 15.44
CA GLY A 52 13.27 -18.43 16.30
C GLY A 52 11.93 -18.98 15.82
N THR A 53 11.24 -19.70 16.70
CA THR A 53 9.88 -20.26 16.52
C THR A 53 8.80 -19.20 16.21
N TYR A 54 9.00 -17.95 16.63
CA TYR A 54 8.01 -16.87 16.46
C TYR A 54 7.83 -16.40 15.01
N CYS A 55 8.88 -16.47 14.18
CA CYS A 55 8.82 -16.00 12.79
C CYS A 55 7.93 -16.90 11.92
N LEU A 56 7.90 -18.21 12.20
CA LEU A 56 7.13 -19.18 11.38
C LEU A 56 5.65 -18.98 11.61
N TRP A 57 5.29 -18.71 12.87
CA TRP A 57 3.92 -18.49 13.29
C TRP A 57 3.34 -17.24 12.63
N LEU A 58 4.09 -16.13 12.62
CA LEU A 58 3.64 -14.87 12.02
C LEU A 58 3.51 -14.96 10.50
N ARG A 59 4.43 -15.69 9.83
CA ARG A 59 4.34 -15.96 8.39
C ARG A 59 3.13 -16.83 8.04
N TRP A 60 2.91 -17.91 8.79
CA TRP A 60 1.70 -18.73 8.61
C TRP A 60 0.42 -17.93 8.83
N LEU A 61 0.39 -17.05 9.84
CA LEU A 61 -0.75 -16.19 10.13
C LEU A 61 -1.02 -15.20 8.99
N LEU A 62 0.02 -14.53 8.49
CA LEU A 62 -0.10 -13.57 7.39
C LEU A 62 -0.53 -14.25 6.09
N VAL A 63 0.07 -15.40 5.75
CA VAL A 63 -0.31 -16.19 4.57
C VAL A 63 -1.75 -16.66 4.69
N PHE A 64 -2.14 -17.20 5.84
CA PHE A 64 -3.51 -17.63 6.09
C PHE A 64 -4.51 -16.47 5.96
N PHE A 65 -4.20 -15.31 6.53
CA PHE A 65 -5.05 -14.13 6.43
C PHE A 65 -5.20 -13.64 4.98
N VAL A 66 -4.11 -13.52 4.23
CA VAL A 66 -4.16 -13.13 2.81
C VAL A 66 -4.92 -14.16 1.98
N SER A 67 -4.72 -15.46 2.23
CA SER A 67 -5.45 -16.52 1.54
C SER A 67 -6.94 -16.49 1.86
N LEU A 68 -7.35 -16.23 3.10
CA LEU A 68 -8.77 -16.07 3.45
C LEU A 68 -9.42 -14.90 2.69
N VAL A 69 -8.74 -13.76 2.61
CA VAL A 69 -9.22 -12.61 1.84
C VAL A 69 -9.29 -12.95 0.35
N ALA A 70 -8.26 -13.62 -0.20
CA ALA A 70 -8.24 -14.03 -1.60
C ALA A 70 -9.37 -15.02 -1.96
N LEU A 71 -9.73 -15.92 -1.05
CA LEU A 71 -10.85 -16.86 -1.25
C LEU A 71 -12.22 -16.20 -1.11
N SER A 72 -12.31 -15.10 -0.34
CA SER A 72 -13.57 -14.37 -0.15
C SER A 72 -13.92 -13.47 -1.33
N VAL A 73 -12.96 -13.21 -2.23
CA VAL A 73 -13.12 -12.25 -3.31
C VAL A 73 -13.16 -12.97 -4.67
N PRO A 74 -14.28 -12.95 -5.40
CA PRO A 74 -14.40 -13.60 -6.70
C PRO A 74 -13.65 -12.85 -7.83
N ASN A 75 -13.50 -11.53 -7.73
CA ASN A 75 -12.80 -10.71 -8.72
C ASN A 75 -11.56 -10.02 -8.15
N PHE A 76 -10.42 -10.15 -8.83
CA PHE A 76 -9.17 -9.48 -8.42
C PHE A 76 -9.28 -7.95 -8.30
N ALA A 77 -10.16 -7.32 -9.09
CA ALA A 77 -10.40 -5.89 -9.02
C ALA A 77 -10.97 -5.45 -7.65
N ASP A 78 -11.84 -6.26 -7.04
CA ASP A 78 -12.46 -5.95 -5.75
C ASP A 78 -11.43 -6.07 -4.63
N PHE A 79 -10.52 -7.05 -4.74
CA PHE A 79 -9.38 -7.20 -3.84
C PHE A 79 -8.45 -5.97 -3.90
N LEU A 80 -8.08 -5.55 -5.12
CA LEU A 80 -7.29 -4.34 -5.31
C LEU A 80 -8.02 -3.09 -4.81
N SER A 81 -9.34 -3.03 -4.93
CA SER A 81 -10.14 -1.92 -4.41
C SER A 81 -10.16 -1.88 -2.88
N LEU A 82 -10.27 -3.05 -2.23
CA LEU A 82 -10.22 -3.19 -0.77
C LEU A 82 -8.84 -2.79 -0.22
N VAL A 83 -7.76 -3.34 -0.79
CA VAL A 83 -6.38 -3.02 -0.37
C VAL A 83 -6.03 -1.56 -0.67
N GLY A 84 -6.42 -1.07 -1.84
CA GLY A 84 -6.18 0.30 -2.29
C GLY A 84 -6.87 1.36 -1.45
N SER A 85 -8.12 1.11 -1.03
CA SER A 85 -8.86 2.04 -0.15
C SER A 85 -8.44 1.93 1.32
N GLY A 86 -8.04 0.76 1.80
CA GLY A 86 -7.56 0.61 3.18
C GLY A 86 -6.12 1.09 3.36
N VAL A 87 -5.18 0.23 2.96
CA VAL A 87 -3.75 0.39 3.26
C VAL A 87 -3.17 1.58 2.50
N CYS A 88 -3.52 1.74 1.24
CA CYS A 88 -2.97 2.78 0.38
C CYS A 88 -3.47 4.18 0.78
N CYS A 89 -4.72 4.35 1.22
CA CYS A 89 -5.17 5.63 1.77
C CYS A 89 -4.45 5.96 3.08
N ALA A 90 -4.23 4.98 3.96
CA ALA A 90 -3.48 5.20 5.19
C ALA A 90 -2.03 5.63 4.91
N LEU A 91 -1.34 4.96 3.99
CA LEU A 91 0.06 5.27 3.67
C LEU A 91 0.22 6.50 2.76
N GLY A 92 -0.66 6.68 1.77
CA GLY A 92 -0.53 7.73 0.76
C GLY A 92 -1.14 9.06 1.17
N LEU A 93 -2.18 9.08 2.00
CA LEU A 93 -2.89 10.30 2.39
C LEU A 93 -2.79 10.64 3.88
N VAL A 94 -2.76 9.64 4.76
CA VAL A 94 -2.72 9.89 6.22
C VAL A 94 -1.28 10.00 6.75
N LEU A 95 -0.35 9.22 6.19
CA LEU A 95 1.05 9.22 6.63
C LEU A 95 1.83 10.51 6.30
N PRO A 96 1.68 11.15 5.11
CA PRO A 96 2.39 12.41 4.81
C PRO A 96 2.04 13.58 5.76
N PRO A 97 0.76 13.87 6.07
CA PRO A 97 0.43 14.92 7.04
C PRO A 97 0.83 14.53 8.46
N LEU A 98 0.86 13.23 8.81
CA LEU A 98 1.42 12.77 10.09
C LEU A 98 2.90 13.14 10.22
N PHE A 99 3.72 12.88 9.20
CA PHE A 99 5.14 13.25 9.23
C PHE A 99 5.35 14.75 9.19
N HIS A 100 4.60 15.49 8.36
CA HIS A 100 4.67 16.93 8.31
C HIS A 100 4.32 17.57 9.67
N PHE A 101 3.26 17.06 10.33
CA PHE A 101 2.85 17.49 11.66
C PHE A 101 3.87 17.14 12.75
N LEU A 102 4.53 15.97 12.68
CA LEU A 102 5.54 15.56 13.65
C LEU A 102 6.84 16.36 13.50
N VAL A 103 7.29 16.65 12.28
CA VAL A 103 8.56 17.34 12.00
C VAL A 103 8.44 18.86 12.19
N PHE A 104 7.33 19.48 11.75
CA PHE A 104 7.16 20.93 11.76
C PHE A 104 6.27 21.46 12.91
N LYS A 105 6.06 20.65 13.95
CA LYS A 105 5.13 20.93 15.05
C LYS A 105 5.29 22.33 15.66
N ASP A 106 6.51 22.84 15.77
CA ASP A 106 6.85 24.09 16.44
C ASP A 106 6.87 25.34 15.52
N GLU A 107 6.88 25.17 14.18
CA GLU A 107 6.98 26.29 13.23
C GLU A 107 5.70 26.55 12.41
N MET A 108 4.65 25.75 12.60
CA MET A 108 3.47 25.81 11.74
C MET A 108 2.46 26.91 12.11
N GLY A 109 2.21 27.80 11.14
CA GLY A 109 1.07 28.73 11.18
C GLY A 109 -0.29 28.03 10.97
N TRP A 110 -1.38 28.65 11.43
CA TRP A 110 -2.75 28.11 11.38
C TRP A 110 -3.21 27.57 10.02
N LYS A 111 -2.68 28.11 8.92
CA LYS A 111 -3.00 27.63 7.56
C LYS A 111 -2.40 26.26 7.27
N GLY A 112 -1.15 26.00 7.67
CA GLY A 112 -0.51 24.69 7.49
C GLY A 112 -1.20 23.62 8.31
N TRP A 113 -1.50 23.94 9.57
CA TRP A 113 -2.22 23.05 10.48
C TRP A 113 -3.61 22.65 9.95
N SER A 114 -4.39 23.61 9.43
CA SER A 114 -5.71 23.30 8.87
C SER A 114 -5.65 22.43 7.61
N LEU A 115 -4.58 22.56 6.81
CA LEU A 115 -4.40 21.77 5.60
C LEU A 115 -4.01 20.33 5.93
N ASP A 116 -3.08 20.11 6.86
CA ASP A 116 -2.66 18.76 7.26
C ASP A 116 -3.80 17.97 7.91
N VAL A 117 -4.56 18.63 8.80
CA VAL A 117 -5.75 18.03 9.40
C VAL A 117 -6.80 17.73 8.32
N GLY A 118 -7.02 18.65 7.38
CA GLY A 118 -7.95 18.45 6.27
C GLY A 118 -7.59 17.25 5.40
N ILE A 119 -6.33 17.11 5.02
CA ILE A 119 -5.83 15.98 4.20
C ILE A 119 -5.93 14.67 4.99
N GLY A 120 -5.57 14.66 6.27
CA GLY A 120 -5.70 13.48 7.13
C GLY A 120 -7.15 13.01 7.29
N VAL A 121 -8.08 13.92 7.57
CA VAL A 121 -9.52 13.60 7.67
C VAL A 121 -10.05 13.08 6.35
N LEU A 122 -9.70 13.72 5.23
CA LEU A 122 -10.09 13.27 3.89
C LEU A 122 -9.57 11.85 3.62
N GLY A 123 -8.31 11.55 3.96
CA GLY A 123 -7.74 10.22 3.82
C GLY A 123 -8.49 9.14 4.60
N ILE A 124 -8.91 9.44 5.83
CA ILE A 124 -9.70 8.51 6.66
C ILE A 124 -11.09 8.31 6.06
N VAL A 125 -11.78 9.39 5.66
CA VAL A 125 -13.13 9.30 5.06
C VAL A 125 -13.11 8.49 3.77
N LEU A 126 -12.13 8.73 2.90
CA LEU A 126 -11.96 7.97 1.66
C LEU A 126 -11.63 6.50 1.93
N GLY A 127 -10.82 6.21 2.95
CA GLY A 127 -10.49 4.84 3.29
C GLY A 127 -11.66 4.05 3.87
N VAL A 128 -12.41 4.66 4.81
CA VAL A 128 -13.60 4.04 5.40
C VAL A 128 -14.71 3.84 4.37
N SER A 129 -15.01 4.87 3.58
CA SER A 129 -16.04 4.77 2.54
C SER A 129 -15.65 3.76 1.46
N GLY A 130 -14.41 3.78 0.99
CA GLY A 130 -13.90 2.84 -0.01
C GLY A 130 -13.91 1.38 0.47
N THR A 131 -13.52 1.15 1.73
CA THR A 131 -13.58 -0.19 2.35
C THR A 131 -15.03 -0.66 2.46
N TRP A 132 -15.95 0.23 2.85
CA TRP A 132 -17.36 -0.08 2.95
C TRP A 132 -17.96 -0.51 1.60
N TYR A 133 -17.71 0.26 0.53
CA TYR A 133 -18.19 -0.10 -0.80
C TYR A 133 -17.59 -1.41 -1.31
N ALA A 134 -16.28 -1.63 -1.12
CA ALA A 134 -15.64 -2.88 -1.51
C ALA A 134 -16.23 -4.09 -0.77
N LEU A 135 -16.52 -3.95 0.53
CA LEU A 135 -17.18 -4.99 1.30
C LEU A 135 -18.60 -5.27 0.80
N LEU A 136 -19.41 -4.22 0.56
CA LEU A 136 -20.74 -4.40 0.00
C LEU A 136 -20.71 -5.16 -1.33
N GLU A 137 -19.77 -4.80 -2.22
CA GLU A 137 -19.60 -5.47 -3.50
C GLU A 137 -19.24 -6.95 -3.32
N ILE A 138 -18.32 -7.28 -2.41
CA ILE A 138 -17.95 -8.67 -2.10
C ILE A 138 -19.13 -9.47 -1.53
N PHE A 139 -19.90 -8.89 -0.60
CA PHE A 139 -21.03 -9.58 0.04
C PHE A 139 -22.23 -9.76 -0.90
N PHE A 140 -22.55 -8.74 -1.71
CA PHE A 140 -23.66 -8.82 -2.67
C PHE A 140 -23.30 -9.61 -3.94
N ALA A 141 -22.03 -9.67 -4.34
CA ALA A 141 -21.60 -10.54 -5.44
C ALA A 141 -21.72 -12.04 -5.10
N ASN A 142 -21.84 -12.39 -3.82
CA ASN A 142 -21.93 -13.77 -3.33
C ASN A 142 -23.35 -14.15 -2.84
N ALA A 143 -24.37 -13.31 -3.09
CA ALA A 143 -25.77 -13.56 -2.78
C ALA A 143 -26.59 -13.77 -4.06
#